data_AF-A0A661WF93-F1
#
_entry.id   AF-A0A661WF93-F1
#
_cell.length_a   1.000
_cell.length_b   1.000
_cell.length_c   1.000
_cell.angle_alpha   90.00
_cell.angle_beta   90.00
_cell.angle_gamma   90.00
#
_symmetry.space_group_name_H-M   'P 1'
#
loop_
_entity.id
_entity.type
_entity.pdbx_description
1 polymer ?
#
loop_
_entity_poly.entity_id
_entity_poly.type
_entity_poly.pdbx_seq_one_letter_code
_entity_poly.pdbx_strand_id
1 'polypeptide(L)' 'MAEFRDITIIKEANIYFDGKVTSRSLVLLDGSRKTLGIMLPGEYDFNTDDKEIIEIISGDLEV' A
#
# COMPACT_ATOMS: atom_id res chain seq x y z
N MET A 1 -13.27 -4.94 11.43
CA MET A 1 -12.64 -3.90 10.58
C MET A 1 -11.34 -3.51 11.26
N ALA A 2 -10.21 -3.65 10.57
CA ALA A 2 -8.91 -3.20 11.08
C ALA A 2 -8.68 -1.75 10.65
N GLU A 3 -8.09 -0.94 11.52
CA GLU A 3 -7.84 0.47 11.27
C GLU A 3 -6.52 0.91 11.90
N PHE A 4 -5.89 1.92 11.31
CA PHE A 4 -4.79 2.65 11.93
C PHE A 4 -5.34 3.85 12.69
N ARG A 5 -4.93 4.02 13.94
CA ARG A 5 -5.28 5.18 14.78
C ARG A 5 -4.05 6.04 15.04
N ASP A 6 -4.27 7.33 15.21
CA ASP A 6 -3.24 8.31 15.58
C ASP A 6 -2.05 8.33 14.60
N ILE A 7 -2.34 8.27 13.31
CA ILE A 7 -1.32 8.28 12.24
C ILE A 7 -1.32 9.58 11.46
N THR A 8 -0.19 9.86 10.78
CA THR A 8 -0.13 10.88 9.72
C THR A 8 -0.28 10.21 8.36
N ILE A 9 -1.22 10.69 7.55
CA ILE A 9 -1.37 10.26 6.15
C ILE A 9 -0.78 11.31 5.22
N ILE A 10 0.06 10.87 4.29
CA ILE A 10 0.56 11.73 3.21
C ILE A 10 -0.58 11.93 2.20
N LYS A 11 -0.93 13.19 1.96
CA LYS A 11 -2.07 13.58 1.10
C LYS A 11 -1.84 13.30 -0.39
N GLU A 12 -0.59 13.19 -0.81
CA GLU A 12 -0.24 12.85 -2.19
C GLU A 12 -0.41 11.34 -2.42
N ALA A 13 -0.86 10.96 -3.62
CA ALA A 13 -1.13 9.56 -3.95
C ALA A 13 0.05 9.03 -4.73
N ASN A 14 0.43 7.78 -4.46
CA ASN A 14 1.23 7.05 -5.42
C ASN A 14 0.27 6.37 -6.40
N ILE A 15 0.48 6.59 -7.69
CA ILE A 15 -0.38 6.10 -8.77
C ILE A 15 0.51 5.37 -9.78
N TYR A 16 0.19 4.10 -10.03
CA TYR A 16 0.92 3.24 -10.96
C TYR A 16 -0.05 2.58 -11.95
N PHE A 17 0.50 2.02 -13.03
CA PHE A 17 -0.23 1.19 -14.00
C PHE A 17 -1.55 1.83 -14.48
N ASP A 18 -1.49 3.07 -14.95
CA ASP A 18 -2.65 3.84 -15.44
C ASP A 18 -3.77 3.97 -14.39
N GLY A 19 -3.40 4.11 -13.11
CA GLY A 19 -4.34 4.27 -12.01
C GLY A 19 -4.95 2.98 -11.48
N LYS A 20 -4.54 1.81 -12.01
CA LYS A 20 -5.02 0.51 -11.51
C LYS A 20 -4.42 0.12 -10.16
N VAL A 21 -3.28 0.70 -9.80
CA VAL A 21 -2.68 0.54 -8.48
C VAL A 21 -2.50 1.92 -7.87
N THR A 22 -3.15 2.14 -6.73
CA THR A 22 -3.05 3.41 -5.99
C THR A 22 -2.73 3.16 -4.54
N SER A 23 -1.95 4.03 -3.92
CA SER A 23 -1.63 3.92 -2.51
C SER A 23 -1.37 5.25 -1.81
N ARG A 24 -1.43 5.20 -0.48
CA ARG A 24 -1.10 6.30 0.44
C ARG A 24 -0.03 5.85 1.40
N SER A 25 0.92 6.73 1.67
CA SER A 25 1.91 6.52 2.72
C SER A 25 1.35 6.94 4.07
N LEU A 26 1.46 6.05 5.04
CA LEU A 26 1.11 6.23 6.44
C LEU A 26 2.40 6.33 7.25
N VAL A 27 2.48 7.30 8.14
CA VAL A 27 3.55 7.43 9.13
C VAL A 27 2.95 7.14 10.50
N LEU A 28 3.42 6.09 11.14
CA LEU A 28 2.98 5.67 12.47
C LEU A 28 3.66 6.52 13.55
N LEU A 29 3.14 6.44 14.79
CA LEU A 29 3.68 7.21 15.92
C LEU A 29 5.15 6.90 16.24
N ASP A 30 5.60 5.68 15.97
CA ASP A 30 6.99 5.26 16.15
C ASP A 30 7.92 5.72 15.01
N GLY A 31 7.38 6.47 14.04
CA GLY A 31 8.10 6.96 12.85
C GLY A 31 8.23 5.93 11.73
N SER A 32 7.79 4.69 11.94
CA SER A 32 7.76 3.67 10.89
C SER A 32 6.74 4.04 9.80
N ARG A 33 6.99 3.54 8.59
CA ARG A 33 6.15 3.82 7.42
C ARG A 33 5.43 2.57 6.97
N LYS A 34 4.18 2.74 6.57
CA LYS A 34 3.37 1.71 5.90
C LYS A 34 2.73 2.30 4.66
N THR A 35 2.39 1.42 3.73
CA THR A 35 1.65 1.77 2.53
C THR A 35 0.28 1.10 2.59
N LEU A 36 -0.78 1.90 2.45
CA LEU A 36 -2.14 1.39 2.30
C LEU A 36 -2.58 1.64 0.87
N GLY A 37 -2.88 0.57 0.13
CA GLY A 37 -3.18 0.65 -1.29
C GLY A 37 -4.30 -0.26 -1.75
N ILE A 38 -4.71 -0.04 -2.98
CA ILE A 38 -5.72 -0.81 -3.70
C ILE A 38 -5.11 -1.20 -5.04
N MET A 39 -5.25 -2.48 -5.39
CA MET A 39 -4.86 -3.04 -6.68
C MET A 39 -6.11 -3.56 -7.38
N LEU A 40 -6.41 -3.02 -8.56
CA LEU A 40 -7.47 -3.55 -9.41
C LEU A 40 -6.99 -4.83 -10.11
N PRO A 41 -7.90 -5.72 -10.55
CA PRO A 41 -7.52 -6.95 -11.26
C PRO A 41 -6.57 -6.68 -12.45
N GLY A 42 -5.50 -7.46 -12.52
CA GLY A 42 -4.46 -7.36 -13.55
C GLY A 42 -3.18 -8.07 -13.14
N GLU A 43 -2.19 -8.04 -14.03
CA GLU A 43 -0.84 -8.53 -13.78
C GLU A 43 0.10 -7.33 -13.69
N TYR A 44 0.97 -7.33 -12.68
CA TYR A 44 1.84 -6.20 -12.35
C TYR A 44 3.20 -6.69 -11.90
N ASP A 45 4.25 -6.01 -12.35
CA ASP A 45 5.61 -6.26 -11.88
C ASP A 45 6.02 -5.18 -10.88
N PHE A 46 6.35 -5.60 -9.65
CA PHE A 46 6.86 -4.73 -8.61
C PHE A 46 8.32 -5.06 -8.32
N ASN A 47 9.15 -4.02 -8.21
CA ASN A 47 10.52 -4.13 -7.73
C ASN A 47 10.60 -3.52 -6.33
N THR A 48 11.32 -4.19 -5.44
CA THR A 48 11.55 -3.73 -4.07
C THR A 48 13.03 -3.57 -3.83
N ASP A 49 13.45 -2.39 -3.36
CA ASP A 49 14.85 -2.16 -2.98
C ASP A 49 15.20 -2.85 -1.66
N ASP A 50 14.25 -2.87 -0.72
CA ASP A 50 14.35 -3.54 0.57
C ASP A 50 13.30 -4.65 0.70
N LYS A 51 13.45 -5.53 1.70
CA LYS A 51 12.47 -6.58 1.97
C LYS A 51 11.13 -5.97 2.43
N GLU A 52 10.06 -6.31 1.73
CA GLU A 52 8.70 -5.88 2.07
C GLU A 52 7.82 -7.03 2.55
N ILE A 53 6.81 -6.70 3.38
CA ILE A 53 5.73 -7.60 3.76
C ILE A 53 4.44 -7.02 3.21
N ILE A 54 3.80 -7.76 2.31
CA ILE A 54 2.51 -7.40 1.72
C ILE A 54 1.42 -8.20 2.42
N GLU A 55 0.54 -7.50 3.13
CA GLU A 55 -0.63 -8.08 3.78
C GLU A 55 -1.86 -7.86 2.90
N ILE A 56 -2.47 -8.95 2.41
CA ILE A 56 -3.70 -8.88 1.63
C ILE A 56 -4.89 -8.79 2.57
N ILE A 57 -5.49 -7.60 2.67
CA ILE A 57 -6.61 -7.31 3.57
C ILE A 57 -7.94 -7.84 3.00
N SER A 58 -8.11 -7.80 1.67
CA SER A 58 -9.32 -8.23 0.97
C SER A 58 -9.01 -8.58 -0.48
N GLY A 59 -9.67 -9.61 -1.00
CA GLY A 59 -9.45 -10.15 -2.33
C GLY A 59 -8.40 -11.26 -2.33
N ASP A 60 -8.00 -11.67 -3.54
CA ASP A 60 -7.05 -12.75 -3.78
C ASP A 60 -5.92 -12.22 -4.65
N LEU A 61 -4.71 -12.71 -4.38
CA LEU A 61 -3.51 -12.34 -5.13
C LEU A 61 -2.61 -13.57 -5.24
N GLU A 62 -2.12 -13.82 -6.44
CA GLU A 62 -1.13 -14.87 -6.74
C GLU A 62 0.23 -14.19 -6.93
N VAL A 63 1.28 -14.75 -6.32
CA VAL A 63 2.67 -14.24 -6.33
C VAL A 63 3.58 -15.25 -6.99
#